data_AF-A0A3P1B176-F1
#
_entry.id   AF-A0A3P1B176-F1
#
_cell.length_a   1.000
_cell.length_b   1.000
_cell.length_c   1.000
_cell.angle_alpha   90.00
_cell.angle_beta   90.00
_cell.angle_gamma   90.00
#
_symmetry.space_group_name_H-M   'P 1'
#
loop_
_entity.id
_entity.type
_entity.pdbx_description
1 polymer ?
#
loop_
_entity_poly.entity_id
_entity_poly.type
_entity_poly.pdbx_seq_one_letter_code
_entity_poly.pdbx_strand_id
1 'polypeptide(L)'
;MKNKILLYISLALLCFWLLTKIVNLYDYPVLSAIYELTSLIALLCTFVMPIVVLIFLLRSERFNKKNYIAPLAISVLTILVMIFVPFFYTVNP
;
A
#
# COMPACT_ATOMS: atom_id res chain seq x y z
N MET A 1 8.68 -17.51 7.89
CA MET A 1 7.44 -16.81 8.27
C MET A 1 7.52 -15.28 8.12
N LYS A 2 8.62 -14.62 8.52
CA LYS A 2 8.78 -13.14 8.46
C LYS A 2 8.47 -12.51 7.08
N ASN A 3 8.86 -13.16 5.98
CA ASN A 3 8.67 -12.60 4.63
C ASN A 3 7.21 -12.60 4.16
N LYS A 4 6.39 -13.56 4.61
CA LYS A 4 4.97 -13.63 4.24
C LYS A 4 4.18 -12.47 4.87
N ILE A 5 4.55 -12.06 6.08
CA ILE A 5 3.93 -10.93 6.79
C ILE A 5 4.12 -9.63 6.01
N LEU A 6 5.35 -9.33 5.54
CA LEU A 6 5.62 -8.14 4.74
C LEU A 6 4.77 -8.12 3.46
N LEU A 7 4.60 -9.27 2.82
CA LEU A 7 3.77 -9.41 1.64
C LEU A 7 2.29 -9.16 1.95
N TYR A 8 1.74 -9.76 3.02
CA TYR A 8 0.36 -9.54 3.42
C TYR A 8 0.08 -8.08 3.80
N ILE A 9 0.99 -7.42 4.52
CA ILE A 9 0.84 -6.01 4.87
C ILE A 9 0.87 -5.14 3.60
N SER A 10 1.81 -5.39 2.68
CA SER A 10 1.89 -4.64 1.42
C SER A 10 0.63 -4.80 0.58
N LEU A 11 0.07 -6.01 0.54
CA LEU A 11 -1.16 -6.32 -0.18
C LEU A 11 -2.39 -5.69 0.49
N ALA A 12 -2.46 -5.70 1.81
CA ALA A 12 -3.53 -5.03 2.56
C ALA A 12 -3.52 -3.51 2.32
N LEU A 13 -2.35 -2.87 2.28
CA LEU A 13 -2.22 -1.46 1.92
C LEU A 13 -2.70 -1.18 0.50
N LEU A 14 -2.31 -2.02 -0.47
CA LEU A 14 -2.78 -1.88 -1.85
C LEU A 14 -4.31 -1.98 -1.93
N CYS A 15 -4.90 -2.99 -1.29
CA CYS A 15 -6.36 -3.15 -1.25
C CYS A 15 -7.05 -1.97 -0.55
N PHE A 16 -6.50 -1.48 0.57
CA PHE A 16 -7.04 -0.32 1.27
C PHE A 16 -7.15 0.88 0.33
N TRP A 17 -6.06 1.23 -0.37
CA TRP A 17 -6.08 2.36 -1.29
C TRP A 17 -6.98 2.12 -2.51
N LEU A 18 -7.01 0.92 -3.09
CA LEU A 18 -7.91 0.61 -4.20
C LEU A 18 -9.39 0.75 -3.80
N LEU A 19 -9.77 0.25 -2.61
CA LEU A 19 -11.14 0.39 -2.11
C LEU A 19 -11.55 1.85 -1.99
N THR A 20 -10.64 2.71 -1.50
CA THR A 20 -10.90 4.17 -1.39
C THR A 20 -11.08 4.87 -2.73
N LYS A 21 -10.68 4.24 -3.85
CA LYS A 21 -10.86 4.78 -5.21
C LYS A 21 -12.10 4.22 -5.91
N ILE A 22 -12.58 3.05 -5.50
CA ILE A 22 -13.74 2.38 -6.11
C ILE A 22 -15.03 2.77 -5.39
N VAL A 23 -14.98 2.94 -4.07
CA VAL A 23 -16.16 3.22 -3.24
C VAL A 23 -16.16 4.69 -2.81
N ASN A 24 -17.30 5.36 -2.99
CA ASN A 24 -17.50 6.69 -2.40
C ASN A 24 -17.74 6.55 -0.89
N LEU A 25 -16.67 6.68 -0.11
CA LEU A 25 -16.70 6.49 1.34
C LEU A 25 -17.59 7.50 2.07
N TYR A 26 -17.80 8.68 1.47
CA TYR A 26 -18.63 9.74 2.05
C TYR A 26 -20.13 9.45 2.01
N ASP A 27 -20.57 8.49 1.19
CA ASP A 27 -21.97 8.03 1.17
C ASP A 27 -22.31 7.19 2.42
N TYR A 28 -21.30 6.75 3.18
CA TYR A 28 -21.45 5.87 4.33
C TYR A 28 -20.77 6.46 5.58
N PRO A 29 -21.53 7.00 6.56
CA PRO A 29 -20.97 7.73 7.69
C PRO A 29 -19.98 6.92 8.54
N VAL A 30 -20.29 5.64 8.77
CA VAL A 30 -19.45 4.73 9.57
C VAL A 30 -18.13 4.41 8.85
N LEU A 31 -18.20 4.13 7.55
CA LEU A 31 -17.01 3.85 6.74
C LEU A 31 -16.12 5.09 6.58
N SER A 32 -16.73 6.28 6.42
CA SER A 32 -16.03 7.56 6.39
C SER A 32 -15.25 7.81 7.68
N ALA A 33 -15.89 7.62 8.85
CA ALA A 33 -15.21 7.81 10.13
C ALA A 33 -14.04 6.84 10.36
N ILE A 34 -14.21 5.56 10.00
CA ILE A 34 -13.13 4.56 10.07
C ILE A 34 -11.99 4.95 9.13
N TYR A 35 -12.32 5.39 7.91
CA TYR A 35 -11.32 5.82 6.93
C TYR A 35 -10.54 7.02 7.43
N GLU A 36 -11.19 8.06 7.96
CA GLU A 36 -10.50 9.25 8.47
C GLU A 36 -9.49 8.89 9.57
N LEU A 37 -9.89 8.05 10.53
CA LEU A 37 -9.01 7.62 11.62
C LEU A 37 -7.83 6.75 11.14
N THR A 38 -8.07 5.89 10.15
CA THR A 38 -7.06 4.91 9.69
C THR A 38 -6.20 5.42 8.54
N SER A 39 -6.66 6.42 7.79
CA SER A 39 -6.01 6.93 6.57
C SER A 39 -4.60 7.46 6.85
N LEU A 40 -4.41 8.20 7.95
CA LEU A 40 -3.10 8.76 8.29
C LEU A 40 -2.08 7.66 8.61
N ILE A 41 -2.51 6.63 9.34
CA ILE A 41 -1.68 5.47 9.68
C ILE A 41 -1.37 4.66 8.41
N ALA A 42 -2.37 4.43 7.57
CA ALA A 42 -2.19 3.73 6.29
C ALA A 42 -1.24 4.51 5.36
N LEU A 43 -1.32 5.83 5.34
CA LEU A 43 -0.42 6.72 4.60
C LEU A 43 1.02 6.57 5.08
N LEU A 44 1.25 6.68 6.39
CA LEU A 44 2.56 6.48 6.99
C LEU A 44 3.13 5.11 6.61
N CYS A 45 2.34 4.05 6.79
CA CYS A 45 2.74 2.70 6.43
C CYS A 45 3.08 2.57 4.94
N THR A 46 2.34 3.24 4.05
CA THR A 46 2.56 3.18 2.60
C THR A 46 3.94 3.69 2.20
N PHE A 47 4.45 4.74 2.84
CA PHE A 47 5.79 5.27 2.57
C PHE A 47 6.90 4.60 3.37
N VAL A 48 6.61 4.12 4.58
CA VAL A 48 7.60 3.44 5.43
C VAL A 48 7.87 2.00 4.94
N MET A 49 6.85 1.29 4.47
CA MET A 49 6.95 -0.11 4.06
C MET A 49 8.03 -0.38 2.99
N PRO A 50 8.13 0.37 1.87
CA PRO A 50 9.17 0.14 0.88
C PRO A 50 10.58 0.34 1.45
N ILE A 51 10.76 1.30 2.36
CA ILE A 51 12.05 1.55 3.04
C ILE A 51 12.41 0.35 3.92
N VAL A 52 11.45 -0.14 4.72
CA VAL A 52 11.65 -1.32 5.57
C VAL A 52 12.01 -2.54 4.73
N VAL A 53 11.26 -2.80 3.65
CA VAL A 53 11.53 -3.91 2.73
C VAL A 53 12.90 -3.77 2.07
N LEU A 54 13.30 -2.56 1.68
CA LEU A 54 14.62 -2.28 1.11
C LEU A 54 15.75 -2.57 2.10
N ILE A 55 15.62 -2.15 3.36
CA ILE A 55 16.60 -2.44 4.41
C ILE A 55 16.75 -3.96 4.61
N PHE A 56 15.63 -4.70 4.67
CA PHE A 56 15.66 -6.16 4.78
C PHE A 56 16.26 -6.83 3.53
N LEU A 57 15.96 -6.33 2.34
CA LEU A 57 16.53 -6.81 1.09
C LEU A 57 18.06 -6.66 1.08
N LEU A 58 18.57 -5.50 1.48
CA LEU A 58 20.00 -5.18 1.54
C LEU A 58 20.74 -6.05 2.56
N ARG A 59 20.12 -6.35 3.71
CA ARG A 59 20.68 -7.20 4.76
C ARG A 59 20.55 -8.70 4.50
N SER A 60 19.74 -9.13 3.54
CA SER A 60 19.50 -10.57 3.27
C SER A 60 20.53 -11.20 2.33
N GLU A 61 20.82 -12.48 2.56
CA GLU A 61 21.64 -13.29 1.64
C GLU A 61 20.99 -13.44 0.26
N ARG A 62 21.79 -13.63 -0.80
CA ARG A 62 21.34 -13.66 -2.21
C ARG A 62 20.12 -14.56 -2.45
N PHE A 63 20.05 -15.73 -1.80
CA PHE A 63 18.94 -16.68 -1.97
C PHE A 63 17.61 -16.16 -1.39
N ASN A 64 17.67 -15.33 -0.35
CA ASN A 64 16.48 -14.78 0.32
C ASN A 64 16.01 -13.45 -0.29
N LYS A 65 16.85 -12.78 -1.09
CA LYS A 65 16.51 -11.50 -1.74
C LYS A 65 15.24 -11.58 -2.59
N LYS A 66 15.02 -12.71 -3.29
CA LYS A 66 13.83 -12.92 -4.13
C LYS A 66 12.51 -12.74 -3.37
N ASN A 67 12.50 -13.08 -2.08
CA ASN A 67 11.31 -12.98 -1.24
C ASN A 67 10.93 -11.54 -0.86
N TYR A 68 11.84 -10.58 -1.06
CA TYR A 68 11.61 -9.15 -0.77
C TYR A 68 11.29 -8.35 -2.04
N ILE A 69 11.50 -8.90 -3.23
CA ILE A 69 11.21 -8.23 -4.51
C ILE A 69 9.69 -8.04 -4.68
N ALA A 70 8.89 -9.07 -4.42
CA ALA A 70 7.44 -9.00 -4.53
C ALA A 70 6.80 -7.94 -3.59
N PRO A 71 7.06 -7.92 -2.27
CA PRO A 71 6.50 -6.87 -1.40
C PRO A 71 7.03 -5.46 -1.75
N LEU A 72 8.27 -5.34 -2.24
CA LEU A 72 8.81 -4.06 -2.71
C LEU A 72 8.03 -3.57 -3.95
N ALA A 73 7.82 -4.44 -4.93
CA ALA A 73 7.07 -4.12 -6.14
C ALA A 73 5.63 -3.73 -5.81
N ILE A 74 4.96 -4.46 -4.90
CA ILE A 74 3.62 -4.11 -4.43
C ILE A 74 3.64 -2.76 -3.73
N SER A 75 4.60 -2.49 -2.85
CA SER A 75 4.68 -1.20 -2.14
C SER A 75 4.87 -0.02 -3.11
N VAL A 76 5.73 -0.18 -4.12
CA VAL A 76 5.91 0.83 -5.18
C VAL A 76 4.62 1.00 -5.99
N LEU A 77 3.96 -0.11 -6.36
CA LEU A 77 2.67 -0.07 -7.05
C LEU A 77 1.61 0.65 -6.22
N THR A 78 1.56 0.42 -4.91
CA THR A 78 0.63 1.11 -4.00
C THR A 78 0.85 2.63 -4.02
N ILE A 79 2.11 3.09 -4.01
CA ILE A 79 2.43 4.53 -4.13
C ILE A 79 1.98 5.07 -5.50
N LEU A 80 2.23 4.32 -6.58
CA LEU A 80 1.77 4.72 -7.92
C LEU A 80 0.25 4.81 -7.99
N VAL A 81 -0.47 3.84 -7.42
CA VAL A 81 -1.94 3.85 -7.34
C VAL A 81 -2.42 5.08 -6.57
N MET A 82 -1.81 5.37 -5.42
CA MET A 82 -2.19 6.51 -4.59
C MET A 82 -2.01 7.85 -5.33
N ILE A 83 -0.90 8.02 -6.04
CA ILE A 83 -0.57 9.27 -6.74
C ILE A 83 -1.34 9.39 -8.05
N PHE A 84 -1.29 8.38 -8.93
CA PHE A 84 -1.73 8.52 -10.32
C PHE A 84 -3.21 8.23 -10.55
N VAL A 85 -3.83 7.35 -9.77
CA VAL A 85 -5.25 7.01 -9.96
C VAL A 85 -6.19 8.23 -9.88
N PRO A 86 -6.06 9.19 -8.92
CA PRO A 86 -6.90 10.38 -8.94
C PRO A 86 -6.74 11.23 -10.22
N PHE A 87 -5.57 11.22 -10.88
CA PHE A 87 -5.38 11.92 -12.15
C PHE A 87 -6.10 11.22 -13.31
N PHE A 88 -6.21 9.89 -13.32
CA PHE A 88 -6.91 9.19 -14.39
C PHE A 88 -8.43 9.41 -14.36
N TYR A 89 -9.04 9.52 -13.18
CA TYR A 89 -10.47 9.81 -13.03
C TYR A 89 -10.85 11.28 -13.28
N THR A 90 -9.88 12.20 -13.26
CA THR A 90 -10.13 13.62 -13.54
C THR A 90 -9.93 13.99 -15.01
N VAL A 91 -9.23 13.16 -15.79
CA VAL A 91 -8.93 13.41 -17.21
C VAL A 91 -9.97 12.80 -18.16
N ASN A 92 -10.76 11.82 -17.71
CA ASN A 92 -11.95 11.32 -18.42
C ASN A 92 -13.18 11.47 -17.52
N PRO A 93 -13.95 12.57 -17.63
CA PRO A 93 -15.26 12.69 -17.00
C PRO A 93 -16.28 11.71 -17.60
#